data_AF-A0A2R6DDN3-F1
#
_entry.id   AF-A0A2R6DDN3-F1
#
_cell.length_a   1.000
_cell.length_b   1.000
_cell.length_c   1.000
_cell.angle_alpha   90.00
_cell.angle_beta   90.00
_cell.angle_gamma   90.00
#
_symmetry.space_group_name_H-M   'P 1'
#
loop_
_entity.id
_entity.type
_entity.pdbx_description
1 polymer ?
#
loop_
_entity_poly.entity_id
_entity_poly.type
_entity_poly.pdbx_seq_one_letter_code
_entity_poly.pdbx_strand_id
1 'polypeptide(L)'
;MQSSDTCRLPPGTYDVSKLDVDQGKLIFEEGGRVELYVSDDLSLSSGNITTAPAGEHDATRVEVNYYGNQEASVLANFTGVINAPNVKVDMDEGNYKPHVHGAIIAKKVQGDNGVQVHYDEDLSGRTVGDGRNGTTSIQYLHVTTNEVELEDD
;
A
#
# COMPACT_ATOMS: atom_id res chain seq x y z
N MET A 1 -24.36 -18.30 7.56
CA MET A 1 -24.02 -18.14 6.13
C MET A 1 -23.06 -16.98 6.05
N GLN A 2 -21.75 -17.25 5.89
CA GLN A 2 -20.75 -16.20 5.67
C GLN A 2 -21.01 -15.64 4.27
N SER A 3 -21.30 -14.34 4.19
CA SER A 3 -21.37 -13.66 2.92
C SER A 3 -19.97 -13.68 2.32
N SER A 4 -19.82 -14.36 1.18
CA SER A 4 -18.58 -14.40 0.40
C SER A 4 -18.43 -13.11 -0.40
N ASP A 5 -18.51 -11.96 0.25
CA ASP A 5 -18.55 -10.67 -0.42
C ASP A 5 -17.19 -10.40 -1.05
N THR A 6 -17.14 -10.62 -2.36
CA THR A 6 -15.98 -10.31 -3.19
C THR A 6 -16.26 -8.97 -3.86
N CYS A 7 -15.49 -7.95 -3.50
CA CYS A 7 -15.45 -6.68 -4.21
C CYS A 7 -14.41 -6.77 -5.32
N ARG A 8 -14.81 -6.40 -6.54
CA ARG A 8 -13.92 -6.32 -7.70
C ARG A 8 -13.87 -4.88 -8.16
N LEU A 9 -12.68 -4.29 -8.18
CA LEU A 9 -12.47 -2.90 -8.50
C LEU A 9 -11.79 -2.78 -9.86
N PRO A 10 -12.51 -2.38 -10.93
CA PRO A 10 -11.91 -2.20 -12.24
C PRO A 10 -10.93 -1.01 -12.28
N PRO A 11 -10.11 -0.89 -13.33
CA PRO A 11 -9.27 0.28 -13.55
C PRO A 11 -10.08 1.59 -13.48
N GLY A 12 -9.55 2.57 -12.77
CA GLY A 12 -10.24 3.84 -12.54
C GLY A 12 -9.67 4.62 -11.35
N THR A 13 -10.27 5.78 -11.12
CA THR A 13 -9.98 6.64 -9.97
C THR A 13 -11.17 6.62 -9.02
N TYR A 14 -10.90 6.40 -7.74
CA TYR A 14 -11.92 6.22 -6.71
C TYR A 14 -11.65 7.12 -5.51
N ASP A 15 -12.62 7.95 -5.16
CA ASP A 15 -12.64 8.68 -3.89
C ASP A 15 -13.53 7.94 -2.89
N VAL A 16 -12.94 7.51 -1.77
CA VAL A 16 -13.64 6.79 -0.70
C VAL A 16 -13.28 7.38 0.65
N SER A 17 -14.22 7.38 1.59
CA SER A 17 -13.90 7.77 2.97
C SER A 17 -13.04 6.72 3.67
N LYS A 18 -13.27 5.44 3.35
CA LYS A 18 -12.61 4.31 3.99
C LYS A 18 -12.23 3.22 3.00
N LEU A 19 -11.05 2.65 3.20
CA LEU A 19 -10.63 1.39 2.64
C LEU A 19 -10.30 0.46 3.81
N ASP A 20 -11.32 -0.25 4.29
CA ASP A 20 -11.23 -1.20 5.39
C ASP A 20 -11.59 -2.59 4.87
N VAL A 21 -10.60 -3.48 4.87
CA VAL A 21 -10.74 -4.86 4.38
C VAL A 21 -10.36 -5.77 5.53
N ASP A 22 -11.33 -6.07 6.40
CA ASP A 22 -11.21 -7.00 7.53
C ASP A 22 -11.86 -8.37 7.23
N GLN A 23 -12.89 -8.35 6.39
CA GLN A 23 -13.69 -9.49 5.94
C GLN A 23 -13.99 -9.37 4.44
N GLY A 24 -14.26 -10.52 3.80
CA GLY A 24 -14.51 -10.57 2.35
C GLY A 24 -13.22 -10.50 1.53
N LYS A 25 -13.33 -10.30 0.22
CA LYS A 25 -12.17 -10.26 -0.69
C LYS A 25 -12.22 -9.04 -1.58
N LEU A 26 -11.16 -8.24 -1.59
CA LEU A 26 -10.94 -7.16 -2.54
C LEU A 26 -10.01 -7.63 -3.67
N ILE A 27 -10.45 -7.47 -4.91
CA ILE A 27 -9.68 -7.80 -6.11
C ILE A 27 -9.59 -6.56 -6.98
N PHE A 28 -8.38 -6.08 -7.25
CA PHE A 28 -8.12 -5.06 -8.25
C PHE A 28 -8.06 -5.72 -9.62
N GLU A 29 -8.94 -5.35 -10.55
CA GLU A 29 -9.04 -6.02 -11.84
C GLU A 29 -7.93 -5.62 -12.81
N GLU A 30 -7.75 -6.45 -13.84
CA GLU A 30 -6.77 -6.25 -14.89
C GLU A 30 -7.17 -5.22 -15.95
N GLY A 31 -6.19 -4.81 -16.75
CA GLY A 31 -6.40 -3.96 -17.93
C GLY A 31 -6.19 -2.46 -17.70
N GLY A 32 -5.62 -2.05 -16.56
CA GLY A 32 -5.26 -0.66 -16.34
C GLY A 32 -4.85 -0.34 -14.91
N ARG A 33 -4.76 0.96 -14.62
CA ARG A 33 -4.37 1.50 -13.32
C ARG A 33 -5.59 1.78 -12.46
N VAL A 34 -5.46 1.50 -11.17
CA VAL A 34 -6.38 1.86 -10.11
C VAL A 34 -5.71 2.88 -9.20
N GLU A 35 -6.34 4.04 -9.04
CA GLU A 35 -5.98 5.03 -8.03
C GLU A 35 -7.09 5.12 -7.00
N LEU A 36 -6.78 4.91 -5.73
CA LEU A 36 -7.70 5.16 -4.62
C LEU A 36 -7.27 6.37 -3.83
N TYR A 37 -8.25 7.18 -3.47
CA TYR A 37 -8.11 8.37 -2.65
C TYR A 37 -8.92 8.12 -1.39
N VAL A 38 -8.23 7.87 -0.27
CA VAL A 38 -8.84 7.42 0.99
C VAL A 38 -8.71 8.53 2.02
N SER A 39 -9.82 9.10 2.48
CA SER A 39 -9.78 10.32 3.31
C SER A 39 -9.69 10.09 4.82
N ASP A 40 -10.22 8.97 5.34
CA ASP A 40 -10.41 8.82 6.79
C ASP A 40 -9.67 7.59 7.34
N ASP A 41 -9.88 6.41 6.74
CA ASP A 41 -9.49 5.13 7.34
C ASP A 41 -8.87 4.18 6.31
N LEU A 42 -7.67 3.69 6.60
CA LEU A 42 -6.95 2.73 5.76
C LEU A 42 -6.52 1.54 6.61
N SER A 43 -7.19 0.41 6.40
CA SER A 43 -6.99 -0.83 7.15
C SER A 43 -7.07 -2.02 6.19
N LEU A 44 -5.96 -2.70 5.96
CA LEU A 44 -5.84 -3.82 5.03
C LEU A 44 -5.42 -5.08 5.82
N SER A 45 -6.29 -6.09 5.91
CA SER A 45 -6.00 -7.33 6.66
C SER A 45 -5.52 -8.49 5.77
N SER A 46 -4.78 -9.41 6.38
CA SER A 46 -4.18 -10.54 5.68
C SER A 46 -5.20 -11.41 4.93
N GLY A 47 -4.79 -11.91 3.76
CA GLY A 47 -5.53 -12.91 3.00
C GLY A 47 -6.72 -12.41 2.18
N ASN A 48 -7.12 -11.15 2.34
CA ASN A 48 -8.35 -10.61 1.74
C ASN A 48 -8.12 -9.72 0.52
N ILE A 49 -6.87 -9.49 0.11
CA ILE A 49 -6.54 -8.54 -0.96
C ILE A 49 -5.77 -9.22 -2.08
N THR A 50 -6.18 -8.96 -3.32
CA THR A 50 -5.47 -9.36 -4.53
C THR A 50 -5.23 -8.12 -5.39
N THR A 51 -4.00 -7.64 -5.40
CA THR A 51 -3.53 -6.45 -6.14
C THR A 51 -2.97 -6.78 -7.52
N ALA A 52 -2.46 -8.00 -7.68
CA ALA A 52 -1.95 -8.50 -8.94
C ALA A 52 -2.30 -10.00 -9.10
N PRO A 53 -2.43 -10.50 -10.33
CA PRO A 53 -2.49 -11.93 -10.63
C PRO A 53 -1.29 -12.70 -10.04
N ALA A 54 -1.47 -14.00 -9.81
CA ALA A 54 -0.39 -14.82 -9.26
C ALA A 54 0.84 -14.82 -10.17
N GLY A 55 1.97 -14.33 -9.65
CA GLY A 55 3.24 -14.22 -10.38
C GLY A 55 3.44 -12.90 -11.13
N GLU A 56 2.45 -11.99 -11.10
CA GLU A 56 2.60 -10.61 -11.55
C GLU A 56 2.96 -9.74 -10.35
N HIS A 57 3.99 -8.90 -10.52
CA HIS A 57 4.48 -8.01 -9.47
C HIS A 57 4.46 -6.53 -9.88
N ASP A 58 3.75 -6.16 -10.96
CA ASP A 58 3.67 -4.78 -11.47
C ASP A 58 3.02 -3.84 -10.44
N ALA A 59 3.87 -3.17 -9.67
CA ALA A 59 3.51 -2.24 -8.62
C ALA A 59 3.02 -0.89 -9.17
N THR A 60 2.96 -0.70 -10.48
CA THR A 60 2.48 0.54 -11.10
C THR A 60 0.97 0.58 -11.24
N ARG A 61 0.31 -0.57 -11.03
CA ARG A 61 -1.11 -0.76 -11.29
C ARG A 61 -2.02 -0.27 -10.18
N VAL A 62 -1.60 -0.35 -8.93
CA VAL A 62 -2.42 0.03 -7.79
C VAL A 62 -1.69 1.12 -7.01
N GLU A 63 -2.35 2.26 -6.85
CA GLU A 63 -1.88 3.34 -6.00
C GLU A 63 -2.98 3.71 -5.00
N VAL A 64 -2.67 3.60 -3.72
CA VAL A 64 -3.53 4.05 -2.62
C VAL A 64 -2.95 5.34 -2.06
N ASN A 65 -3.65 6.44 -2.28
CA ASN A 65 -3.35 7.73 -1.70
C ASN A 65 -4.21 7.93 -0.45
N TYR A 66 -3.56 7.93 0.71
CA TYR A 66 -4.22 8.12 2.00
C TYR A 66 -3.98 9.53 2.54
N TYR A 67 -5.09 10.24 2.78
CA TYR A 67 -5.12 11.63 3.26
C TYR A 67 -5.59 11.75 4.71
N GLY A 68 -5.87 10.61 5.35
CA GLY A 68 -6.27 10.61 6.74
C GLY A 68 -5.13 11.03 7.65
N ASN A 69 -5.52 11.30 8.89
CA ASN A 69 -4.62 11.83 9.93
C ASN A 69 -4.24 10.75 10.95
N GLN A 70 -4.81 9.55 10.80
CA GLN A 70 -4.62 8.43 11.70
C GLN A 70 -3.57 7.48 11.14
N GLU A 71 -3.09 6.58 11.98
CA GLU A 71 -2.24 5.48 11.52
C GLU A 71 -2.96 4.66 10.42
N ALA A 72 -2.20 4.29 9.39
CA ALA A 72 -2.67 3.37 8.35
C ALA A 72 -2.15 1.97 8.62
N SER A 73 -3.01 0.97 8.53
CA SER A 73 -2.66 -0.45 8.76
C SER A 73 -2.57 -1.20 7.45
N VAL A 74 -1.38 -1.69 7.11
CA VAL A 74 -1.10 -2.49 5.90
C VAL A 74 -0.58 -3.86 6.32
N LEU A 75 -1.51 -4.70 6.75
CA LEU A 75 -1.26 -6.03 7.32
C LEU A 75 -1.47 -7.14 6.28
N ALA A 76 -1.26 -6.83 5.00
CA ALA A 76 -1.56 -7.74 3.90
C ALA A 76 -0.44 -7.74 2.86
N ASN A 77 -0.34 -8.83 2.10
CA ASN A 77 0.46 -8.83 0.88
C ASN A 77 -0.13 -7.82 -0.11
N PHE A 78 0.72 -6.91 -0.59
CA PHE A 78 0.29 -5.81 -1.45
C PHE A 78 1.32 -5.59 -2.56
N THR A 79 0.85 -5.46 -3.80
CA THR A 79 1.66 -5.05 -4.94
C THR A 79 1.14 -3.70 -5.41
N GLY A 80 1.97 -2.66 -5.31
CA GLY A 80 1.53 -1.31 -5.59
C GLY A 80 2.28 -0.24 -4.82
N VAL A 81 1.69 0.96 -4.80
CA VAL A 81 2.19 2.10 -4.03
C VAL A 81 1.19 2.47 -2.94
N ILE A 82 1.68 2.58 -1.70
CA ILE A 82 0.96 3.21 -0.59
C ILE A 82 1.55 4.61 -0.38
N ASN A 83 0.77 5.64 -0.66
CA ASN A 83 1.16 7.04 -0.47
C ASN A 83 0.40 7.65 0.71
N ALA A 84 1.04 7.68 1.88
CA ALA A 84 0.50 8.10 3.16
C ALA A 84 1.49 9.02 3.94
N PRO A 85 2.02 10.11 3.32
CA PRO A 85 3.22 10.81 3.80
C PRO A 85 3.06 11.48 5.17
N ASN A 86 1.83 11.74 5.60
CA ASN A 86 1.56 12.47 6.84
C ASN A 86 1.39 11.56 8.06
N VAL A 87 1.35 10.25 7.87
CA VAL A 87 0.98 9.29 8.92
C VAL A 87 2.01 8.17 9.06
N LYS A 88 1.93 7.45 10.18
CA LYS A 88 2.62 6.18 10.33
C LYS A 88 1.86 5.12 9.53
N VAL A 89 2.60 4.28 8.81
CA VAL A 89 2.11 3.02 8.25
C VAL A 89 2.57 1.88 9.14
N ASP A 90 1.64 1.17 9.74
CA ASP A 90 1.88 -0.03 10.53
C ASP A 90 1.70 -1.29 9.69
N MET A 91 2.67 -2.19 9.76
CA MET A 91 2.71 -3.46 9.04
C MET A 91 2.86 -4.65 10.00
N ASP A 92 2.77 -4.45 11.32
CA ASP A 92 2.85 -5.54 12.29
C ASP A 92 1.52 -6.29 12.42
N GLU A 93 1.51 -7.57 12.03
CA GLU A 93 0.39 -8.49 12.23
C GLU A 93 0.81 -9.72 13.05
N GLY A 94 1.56 -9.50 14.13
CA GLY A 94 1.94 -10.54 15.08
C GLY A 94 2.74 -11.66 14.43
N ASN A 95 2.08 -12.77 14.07
CA ASN A 95 2.72 -13.95 13.47
C ASN A 95 2.70 -13.95 11.93
N TYR A 96 1.87 -13.11 11.30
CA TYR A 96 1.87 -12.96 9.85
C TYR A 96 2.93 -11.95 9.42
N LYS A 97 3.50 -12.16 8.24
CA LYS A 97 4.57 -11.32 7.69
C LYS A 97 4.09 -10.72 6.37
N PRO A 98 3.57 -9.48 6.39
CA PRO A 98 3.20 -8.80 5.15
C PRO A 98 4.39 -8.61 4.23
N HIS A 99 4.16 -8.83 2.94
CA HIS A 99 5.10 -8.50 1.87
C HIS A 99 4.50 -7.41 0.97
N VAL A 100 5.18 -6.29 0.87
CA VAL A 100 4.85 -5.23 -0.08
C VAL A 100 5.83 -5.28 -1.24
N HIS A 101 5.32 -5.45 -2.46
CA HIS A 101 6.09 -5.29 -3.69
C HIS A 101 5.74 -3.93 -4.28
N GLY A 102 6.68 -2.99 -4.29
CA GLY A 102 6.47 -1.63 -4.73
C GLY A 102 7.06 -0.61 -3.76
N ALA A 103 6.25 0.36 -3.34
CA ALA A 103 6.72 1.47 -2.50
C ALA A 103 5.72 1.88 -1.41
N ILE A 104 6.25 2.35 -0.28
CA ILE A 104 5.49 2.98 0.80
C ILE A 104 6.11 4.36 1.05
N ILE A 105 5.30 5.40 0.94
CA ILE A 105 5.66 6.77 1.29
C ILE A 105 4.88 7.10 2.54
N ALA A 106 5.57 7.28 3.66
CA ALA A 106 4.95 7.51 4.95
C ALA A 106 5.82 8.40 5.82
N LYS A 107 5.22 9.02 6.84
CA LYS A 107 5.97 9.72 7.89
C LYS A 107 6.88 8.76 8.64
N LYS A 108 6.40 7.53 8.84
CA LYS A 108 7.11 6.42 9.45
C LYS A 108 6.55 5.12 8.91
N VAL A 109 7.39 4.17 8.57
CA VAL A 109 6.99 2.78 8.34
C VAL A 109 7.44 1.96 9.54
N GLN A 110 6.53 1.22 10.15
CA GLN A 110 6.83 0.31 11.25
C GLN A 110 6.43 -1.11 10.84
N GLY A 111 7.33 -2.06 11.04
CA GLY A 111 7.04 -3.47 10.88
C GLY A 111 7.93 -4.29 11.80
N ASP A 112 7.33 -5.24 12.51
CA ASP A 112 8.03 -6.16 13.38
C ASP A 112 8.10 -7.58 12.75
N ASN A 113 8.89 -8.49 13.32
CA ASN A 113 8.87 -9.91 12.97
C ASN A 113 9.20 -10.30 11.50
N GLY A 114 9.85 -9.42 10.74
CA GLY A 114 10.37 -9.72 9.41
C GLY A 114 9.41 -9.40 8.26
N VAL A 115 8.61 -8.34 8.42
CA VAL A 115 7.97 -7.61 7.31
C VAL A 115 8.99 -7.28 6.23
N GLN A 116 8.56 -7.32 4.96
CA GLN A 116 9.43 -7.03 3.83
C GLN A 116 8.77 -6.04 2.87
N VAL A 117 9.54 -5.05 2.45
CA VAL A 117 9.21 -4.17 1.33
C VAL A 117 10.23 -4.43 0.22
N HIS A 118 9.76 -5.00 -0.87
CA HIS A 118 10.53 -5.30 -2.06
C HIS A 118 10.30 -4.18 -3.06
N TYR A 119 11.36 -3.46 -3.41
CA TYR A 119 11.28 -2.49 -4.49
C TYR A 119 10.98 -3.19 -5.83
N ASP A 120 10.09 -2.60 -6.62
CA ASP A 120 9.77 -3.02 -7.98
C ASP A 120 10.42 -2.07 -8.99
N GLU A 121 11.16 -2.62 -9.95
CA GLU A 121 11.86 -1.86 -10.99
C GLU A 121 10.91 -1.13 -11.94
N ASP A 122 9.65 -1.58 -12.07
CA ASP A 122 8.64 -0.91 -12.88
C ASP A 122 8.27 0.48 -12.33
N LEU A 123 8.61 0.76 -11.05
CA LEU A 123 8.49 2.08 -10.42
C LEU A 123 9.69 3.00 -10.69
N SER A 124 10.74 2.51 -11.36
CA SER A 124 11.97 3.29 -11.58
C SER A 124 11.72 4.53 -12.43
N GLY A 125 12.19 5.68 -11.93
CA GLY A 125 12.00 6.98 -12.57
C GLY A 125 10.55 7.48 -12.58
N ARG A 126 9.62 6.78 -11.89
CA ARG A 126 8.25 7.24 -11.76
C ARG A 126 8.12 8.23 -10.61
N THR A 127 7.35 9.27 -10.90
CA THR A 127 6.76 10.10 -9.87
C THR A 127 5.48 9.43 -9.41
N VAL A 128 5.35 9.23 -8.11
CA VAL A 128 4.15 8.70 -7.48
C VAL A 128 3.60 9.72 -6.49
N GLY A 129 2.34 9.53 -6.12
CA GLY A 129 1.56 10.51 -5.40
C GLY A 129 0.87 11.48 -6.33
N ASP A 130 -0.23 12.01 -5.83
CA ASP A 130 -1.23 12.78 -6.58
C ASP A 130 -0.95 14.28 -6.69
N GLY A 131 0.15 14.75 -6.10
CA GLY A 131 0.50 16.16 -6.00
C GLY A 131 -0.30 16.97 -4.99
N ARG A 132 -1.35 16.43 -4.35
CA ARG A 132 -2.06 17.11 -3.24
C ARG A 132 -1.34 16.94 -1.91
N ASN A 133 -0.70 15.79 -1.71
CA ASN A 133 0.19 15.54 -0.57
C ASN A 133 1.68 15.75 -0.90
N GLY A 134 1.96 16.40 -2.03
CA GLY A 134 3.29 16.42 -2.65
C GLY A 134 3.45 15.32 -3.71
N THR A 135 4.53 15.42 -4.47
CA THR A 135 4.95 14.36 -5.40
C THR A 135 6.26 13.79 -4.89
N THR A 136 6.36 12.47 -4.82
CA THR A 136 7.61 11.82 -4.43
C THR A 136 8.18 11.12 -5.66
N SER A 137 9.39 11.51 -6.05
CA SER A 137 10.14 10.72 -7.03
C SER A 137 10.69 9.51 -6.31
N ILE A 138 10.28 8.30 -6.70
CA ILE A 138 10.87 7.09 -6.11
C ILE A 138 12.28 6.95 -6.68
N GLN A 139 13.27 7.29 -5.87
CA GLN A 139 14.67 6.95 -6.10
C GLN A 139 15.05 5.87 -5.10
N TYR A 140 15.59 4.76 -5.61
CA TYR A 140 15.87 3.54 -4.85
C TYR A 140 16.65 3.82 -3.55
N LEU A 141 16.07 3.42 -2.41
CA LEU A 141 16.78 3.26 -1.14
C LEU A 141 16.44 1.88 -0.57
N HIS A 142 17.45 1.03 -0.46
CA HIS A 142 17.34 -0.31 0.15
C HIS A 142 18.04 -0.28 1.50
N VAL A 143 17.28 -0.48 2.58
CA VAL A 143 17.78 -0.52 3.95
C VAL A 143 17.57 -1.92 4.50
N THR A 144 18.66 -2.59 4.88
CA THR A 144 18.65 -3.93 5.48
C THR A 144 19.16 -3.95 6.91
N THR A 145 18.96 -2.88 7.68
CA THR A 145 19.38 -2.84 9.09
C THR A 145 18.29 -2.29 9.99
N ASN A 146 18.23 -2.82 11.22
CA ASN A 146 17.11 -2.73 12.16
C ASN A 146 16.70 -1.33 12.62
N GLU A 147 17.46 -0.28 12.31
CA GLU A 147 17.06 1.13 12.52
C GLU A 147 17.73 1.97 11.42
N VAL A 148 16.93 2.71 10.67
CA VAL A 148 17.41 3.84 9.86
C VAL A 148 16.55 5.04 10.22
N GLU A 149 17.18 6.02 10.86
CA GLU A 149 16.64 7.36 11.00
C GLU A 149 17.25 8.22 9.89
N LEU A 150 16.38 8.80 9.05
CA LEU A 150 16.75 9.86 8.13
C LEU A 150 16.25 11.17 8.74
N GLU A 151 17.17 11.99 9.22
CA GLU A 151 16.90 13.37 9.63
C GLU A 151 17.13 14.31 8.44
N ASP A 152 16.22 15.26 8.24
CA ASP A 152 16.37 16.36 7.29
C ASP A 152 16.98 17.54 8.07
N ASP A 153 18.08 18.12 7.58
CA ASP A 153 18.75 19.30 8.18
C ASP A 153 17.92 20.59 8.02
#